data_AF-D6EBB0-F1
#
_entry.id   AF-D6EBB0-F1
#
_cell.length_a   1.000
_cell.length_b   1.000
_cell.length_c   1.000
_cell.angle_alpha   90.00
_cell.angle_beta   90.00
_cell.angle_gamma   90.00
#
_symmetry.space_group_name_H-M   'P 1'
#
loop_
_entity.id
_entity.type
_entity.pdbx_description
1 polymer ?
#
loop_
_entity_poly.entity_id
_entity_poly.type
_entity_poly.pdbx_seq_one_letter_code
_entity_poly.pdbx_strand_id
1 'polypeptide(L)'
;MNVVLKNRRGMVRSGWIIALCLLAYNALIYSLTDWAGAALGAAADAANLDAASYAAFVEWMNGPEMYLAIQYLNEAVLLVVPLAAWRLMRYRWQDIGLRDFRTRLKKDGVAGLVLGSALCTAIFLLLLATGNMVVEGLNSPLSLPLLAWALLFVFVGVAEEVMYRGFIMSVLRRTNSKVLAIAVPSLMFGALHLTNPNLTPLSVVNVMLIGVAFSVMYYKSGNLWMCIGYHIAWNLFQSVVYGMPASGVDVPSIVVGGYPVGNLLNGGAFGIEGGVLATVAALLALAYALFRYRASRYRFFEEAGKEG
;
A
#
# COMPACT_ATOMS: atom_id res chain seq x y z
N MET A 1 12.67 -24.98 -27.72
CA MET A 1 11.94 -24.41 -26.55
C MET A 1 12.20 -22.91 -26.52
N ASN A 2 11.18 -22.05 -26.55
CA ASN A 2 11.38 -20.59 -26.51
C ASN A 2 11.88 -20.18 -25.11
N VAL A 3 13.19 -20.12 -24.96
CA VAL A 3 13.89 -19.79 -23.71
C VAL A 3 13.60 -18.38 -23.22
N VAL A 4 13.08 -17.48 -24.07
CA VAL A 4 12.68 -16.12 -23.69
C VAL A 4 11.37 -16.13 -22.90
N LEU A 5 10.40 -16.93 -23.32
CA LEU A 5 9.07 -16.98 -22.69
C LEU A 5 9.00 -17.99 -21.54
N LYS A 6 9.67 -19.13 -21.68
CA LYS A 6 9.60 -20.25 -20.73
C LYS A 6 10.89 -20.40 -19.93
N ASN A 7 10.77 -20.83 -18.68
CA ASN A 7 11.91 -21.22 -17.84
C ASN A 7 12.33 -22.67 -18.14
N ARG A 8 13.37 -23.15 -17.46
CA ARG A 8 13.90 -24.53 -17.61
C ARG A 8 12.87 -25.62 -17.26
N ARG A 9 11.78 -25.28 -16.58
CA ARG A 9 10.67 -26.18 -16.21
C ARG A 9 9.48 -26.09 -17.17
N GLY A 10 9.60 -25.38 -18.29
CA GLY A 10 8.52 -25.22 -19.27
C GLY A 10 7.41 -24.23 -18.89
N MET A 11 7.48 -23.62 -17.69
CA MET A 11 6.54 -22.59 -17.24
C MET A 11 6.87 -21.22 -17.82
N VAL A 12 5.86 -20.37 -18.01
CA VAL A 12 6.07 -18.96 -18.36
C VAL A 12 6.92 -18.28 -17.27
N ARG A 13 7.90 -17.48 -17.67
CA ARG A 13 8.78 -16.76 -16.74
C ARG A 13 7.99 -15.74 -15.92
N SER A 14 8.31 -15.65 -14.63
CA SER A 14 7.69 -14.71 -13.68
C SER A 14 7.65 -13.27 -14.17
N GLY A 15 8.72 -12.80 -14.82
CA GLY A 15 8.81 -11.43 -15.34
C GLY A 15 7.70 -11.08 -16.34
N TRP A 16 7.37 -11.99 -17.26
CA TRP A 16 6.29 -11.76 -18.23
C TRP A 16 4.91 -11.69 -17.57
N ILE A 17 4.68 -12.56 -16.59
CA ILE A 17 3.40 -12.59 -15.85
C ILE A 17 3.22 -11.29 -15.06
N ILE A 18 4.28 -10.83 -14.37
CA ILE A 18 4.27 -9.57 -13.62
C ILE A 18 4.08 -8.39 -14.57
N ALA A 19 4.84 -8.33 -15.67
CA ALA A 19 4.73 -7.25 -16.65
C ALA A 19 3.32 -7.16 -17.26
N LEU A 20 2.73 -8.29 -17.66
CA LEU A 20 1.37 -8.32 -18.20
C LEU A 20 0.33 -7.87 -17.16
N CYS A 21 0.48 -8.29 -15.91
CA CYS A 21 -0.41 -7.85 -14.83
C CYS A 21 -0.33 -6.34 -14.60
N LEU A 22 0.89 -5.78 -14.57
CA LEU A 22 1.10 -4.34 -14.42
C LEU A 22 0.62 -3.54 -15.63
N LEU A 23 0.83 -4.04 -16.84
CA LEU A 23 0.32 -3.41 -18.06
C LEU A 23 -1.21 -3.41 -18.07
N ALA A 24 -1.85 -4.52 -17.68
CA ALA A 24 -3.30 -4.60 -17.56
C ALA A 24 -3.83 -3.61 -16.50
N TYR A 25 -3.15 -3.50 -15.36
CA TYR A 25 -3.46 -2.52 -14.32
C TYR A 25 -3.39 -1.08 -14.86
N ASN A 26 -2.26 -0.69 -15.46
CA ASN A 26 -2.05 0.65 -15.99
C ASN A 26 -3.02 0.99 -17.14
N ALA A 27 -3.24 0.05 -18.06
CA ALA A 27 -4.17 0.25 -19.16
C ALA A 27 -5.61 0.43 -18.65
N LEU A 28 -6.03 -0.41 -17.69
CA LEU A 28 -7.38 -0.35 -17.16
C LEU A 28 -7.62 0.94 -16.37
N ILE A 29 -6.70 1.34 -15.47
CA ILE A 29 -6.88 2.58 -14.71
C ILE A 29 -6.91 3.80 -15.64
N TYR A 30 -5.98 3.88 -16.61
CA TYR A 30 -5.92 4.97 -17.58
C TYR A 30 -7.22 5.06 -18.40
N SER A 31 -7.69 3.94 -18.95
CA SER A 31 -8.95 3.92 -19.73
C SER A 31 -10.15 4.31 -18.88
N LEU A 32 -10.25 3.84 -17.64
CA LEU A 32 -11.38 4.17 -16.78
C LEU A 32 -11.37 5.65 -16.37
N THR A 33 -10.21 6.22 -16.05
CA THR A 33 -10.10 7.64 -15.71
C THR A 33 -10.37 8.54 -16.92
N ASP A 34 -9.88 8.16 -18.10
CA ASP A 34 -10.11 8.90 -19.35
C ASP A 34 -11.61 8.89 -19.73
N TRP A 35 -12.25 7.71 -19.69
CA TRP A 35 -13.68 7.59 -19.95
C TRP A 35 -14.54 8.32 -18.92
N ALA A 36 -14.17 8.28 -17.64
CA ALA A 36 -14.88 9.03 -16.60
C ALA A 36 -14.77 10.55 -16.85
N GLY A 37 -13.57 11.04 -17.17
CA GLY A 37 -13.35 12.45 -17.51
C GLY A 37 -14.14 12.89 -18.75
N ALA A 38 -14.11 12.09 -19.82
CA ALA A 38 -14.86 12.37 -21.04
C ALA A 38 -16.38 12.35 -20.81
N ALA A 39 -16.89 11.41 -20.02
CA ALA A 39 -18.30 11.32 -19.67
C ALA A 39 -18.76 12.52 -18.82
N LEU A 40 -17.95 12.95 -17.86
CA LEU A 40 -18.23 14.15 -17.05
C LEU A 40 -18.22 15.42 -17.91
N GLY A 41 -17.26 15.56 -18.82
CA GLY A 41 -17.21 16.68 -19.77
C GLY A 41 -18.45 16.71 -20.67
N ALA A 42 -18.82 15.58 -21.28
CA ALA A 42 -20.01 15.49 -22.10
C ALA A 42 -21.31 15.78 -21.32
N ALA A 43 -21.37 15.38 -20.04
CA ALA A 43 -22.51 15.68 -19.18
C ALA A 43 -22.60 17.18 -18.86
N ALA A 44 -21.46 17.84 -18.61
CA ALA A 44 -21.40 19.29 -18.40
C ALA A 44 -21.85 20.06 -19.65
N ASP A 45 -21.40 19.63 -20.83
CA ASP A 45 -21.80 20.21 -22.12
C ASP A 45 -23.31 20.01 -22.37
N ALA A 46 -23.82 18.80 -22.12
CA ALA A 46 -25.25 18.49 -22.29
C ALA A 46 -26.15 19.25 -21.31
N ALA A 47 -25.64 19.57 -20.12
CA ALA A 47 -26.36 20.39 -19.13
C ALA A 47 -26.41 21.88 -19.50
N ASN A 48 -25.67 22.30 -20.54
CA ASN A 48 -25.58 23.69 -21.02
C ASN A 48 -25.36 24.68 -19.85
N LEU A 49 -24.38 24.35 -19.00
CA LEU A 49 -24.07 25.10 -17.78
C LEU A 49 -23.74 26.55 -18.12
N ASP A 50 -24.25 27.48 -17.30
CA ASP A 50 -23.77 28.86 -17.35
C ASP A 50 -22.31 28.96 -16.88
N ALA A 51 -21.69 30.13 -17.11
CA ALA A 51 -20.28 30.32 -16.80
C ALA A 51 -19.94 30.07 -15.32
N ALA A 52 -20.85 30.42 -14.39
CA ALA A 52 -20.65 30.23 -12.97
C ALA A 52 -20.71 28.75 -12.58
N SER A 53 -21.70 28.02 -13.10
CA SER A 53 -21.89 26.60 -12.86
C SER A 53 -20.77 25.76 -13.48
N TYR A 54 -20.29 26.16 -14.67
CA TYR A 54 -19.14 25.52 -15.30
C TYR A 54 -17.86 25.74 -14.49
N ALA A 55 -17.63 26.96 -13.97
CA ALA A 55 -16.49 27.24 -13.10
C ALA A 55 -16.54 26.39 -11.81
N ALA A 56 -17.71 26.28 -11.18
CA ALA A 56 -17.90 25.44 -10.00
C ALA A 56 -17.68 23.94 -10.31
N PHE A 57 -18.11 23.47 -11.48
CA PHE A 57 -17.83 22.11 -11.94
C PHE A 57 -16.33 21.85 -12.12
N VAL A 58 -15.60 22.78 -12.74
CA VAL A 58 -14.14 22.67 -12.90
C VAL A 58 -13.44 22.70 -11.55
N GLU A 59 -13.89 23.54 -10.61
CA GLU A 59 -13.36 23.57 -9.25
C GLU A 59 -13.57 22.22 -8.55
N TRP A 60 -14.77 21.65 -8.62
CA TRP A 60 -15.07 20.32 -8.09
C TRP A 60 -14.25 19.21 -8.74
N MET A 61 -14.04 19.24 -10.06
CA MET A 61 -13.18 18.28 -10.77
C MET A 61 -11.73 18.32 -10.30
N ASN A 62 -11.25 19.47 -9.82
CA ASN A 62 -9.90 19.63 -9.26
C ASN A 62 -9.88 19.59 -7.73
N GLY A 63 -11.04 19.30 -7.11
CA GLY A 63 -11.24 19.27 -5.67
C GLY A 63 -10.81 17.95 -5.00
N PRO A 64 -10.76 17.93 -3.66
CA PRO A 64 -10.36 16.76 -2.89
C PRO A 64 -11.32 15.57 -3.08
N GLU A 65 -12.60 15.82 -3.39
CA GLU A 65 -13.60 14.77 -3.63
C GLU A 65 -13.25 13.96 -4.88
N MET A 66 -12.86 14.63 -5.98
CA MET A 66 -12.46 13.96 -7.21
C MET A 66 -11.15 13.20 -7.02
N TYR A 67 -10.16 13.82 -6.35
CA TYR A 67 -8.92 13.14 -6.00
C TYR A 67 -9.19 11.85 -5.21
N LEU A 68 -10.04 11.92 -4.19
CA LEU A 68 -10.42 10.78 -3.38
C LEU A 68 -11.12 9.70 -4.21
N ALA A 69 -12.05 10.08 -5.10
CA ALA A 69 -12.75 9.15 -5.99
C ALA A 69 -11.79 8.42 -6.95
N ILE A 70 -10.81 9.14 -7.53
CA ILE A 70 -9.77 8.55 -8.37
C ILE A 70 -8.91 7.58 -7.57
N GLN A 71 -8.55 7.90 -6.33
CA GLN A 71 -7.78 7.00 -5.48
C GLN A 71 -8.55 5.73 -5.12
N TYR A 72 -9.85 5.82 -4.84
CA TYR A 72 -10.70 4.63 -4.67
C TYR A 72 -10.72 3.74 -5.91
N LEU A 73 -10.83 4.35 -7.09
CA LEU A 73 -10.76 3.62 -8.36
C LEU A 73 -9.40 2.96 -8.54
N ASN A 74 -8.31 3.68 -8.25
CA ASN A 74 -6.94 3.17 -8.29
C ASN A 74 -6.78 1.90 -7.44
N GLU A 75 -7.16 1.97 -6.16
CA GLU A 75 -7.04 0.83 -5.24
C GLU A 75 -7.94 -0.34 -5.63
N ALA A 76 -9.14 -0.07 -6.14
CA ALA A 76 -10.04 -1.10 -6.65
C ALA A 76 -9.41 -1.84 -7.85
N VAL A 77 -8.83 -1.11 -8.81
CA VAL A 77 -8.17 -1.71 -9.99
C VAL A 77 -6.90 -2.44 -9.57
N LEU A 78 -6.11 -1.86 -8.65
CA LEU A 78 -4.89 -2.47 -8.09
C LEU A 78 -5.19 -3.79 -7.37
N LEU A 79 -6.36 -3.91 -6.74
CA LEU A 79 -6.82 -5.14 -6.11
C LEU A 79 -7.40 -6.15 -7.11
N VAL A 80 -8.28 -5.71 -8.01
CA VAL A 80 -9.03 -6.61 -8.91
C VAL A 80 -8.14 -7.24 -9.97
N VAL A 81 -7.22 -6.48 -10.57
CA VAL A 81 -6.36 -6.98 -11.66
C VAL A 81 -5.49 -8.18 -11.25
N PRO A 82 -4.70 -8.14 -10.15
CA PRO A 82 -3.92 -9.31 -9.74
C PRO A 82 -4.79 -10.49 -9.32
N LEU A 83 -5.96 -10.25 -8.69
CA LEU A 83 -6.90 -11.33 -8.34
C LEU A 83 -7.49 -12.00 -9.58
N ALA A 84 -7.88 -11.22 -10.59
CA ALA A 84 -8.37 -11.71 -11.86
C ALA A 84 -7.28 -12.48 -12.60
N ALA A 85 -6.07 -11.92 -12.71
CA ALA A 85 -4.91 -12.58 -13.32
C ALA A 85 -4.61 -13.92 -12.62
N TRP A 86 -4.60 -13.95 -11.29
CA TRP A 86 -4.39 -15.17 -10.51
C TRP A 86 -5.46 -16.23 -10.79
N ARG A 87 -6.73 -15.81 -10.90
CA ARG A 87 -7.85 -16.70 -11.17
C ARG A 87 -7.88 -17.21 -12.61
N LEU A 88 -7.44 -16.39 -13.58
CA LEU A 88 -7.27 -16.76 -14.99
C LEU A 88 -6.16 -17.81 -15.16
N MET A 89 -5.12 -17.73 -14.34
CA MET A 89 -4.09 -18.77 -14.21
C MET A 89 -4.57 -20.03 -13.48
N ARG A 90 -5.87 -20.09 -13.11
CA ARG A 90 -6.55 -21.23 -12.46
C ARG A 90 -6.05 -21.57 -11.05
N TYR A 91 -5.41 -20.62 -10.38
CA TYR A 91 -5.01 -20.78 -8.98
C TYR A 91 -6.09 -20.30 -8.01
N ARG A 92 -6.00 -20.74 -6.76
CA ARG A 92 -6.96 -20.37 -5.71
C ARG A 92 -6.45 -19.18 -4.92
N TRP A 93 -7.35 -18.38 -4.35
CA TRP A 93 -6.96 -17.20 -3.57
C TRP A 93 -6.16 -17.52 -2.31
N GLN A 94 -6.32 -18.73 -1.75
CA GLN A 94 -5.51 -19.21 -0.65
C GLN A 94 -4.02 -19.34 -1.02
N ASP A 95 -3.70 -19.46 -2.31
CA ASP A 95 -2.32 -19.66 -2.78
C ASP A 95 -1.52 -18.35 -2.82
N ILE A 96 -2.18 -17.18 -2.82
CA ILE A 96 -1.56 -15.84 -2.66
C ILE A 96 -1.55 -15.34 -1.21
N GLY A 97 -1.87 -16.21 -0.24
CA GLY A 97 -1.79 -15.85 1.17
C GLY A 97 -3.07 -15.34 1.81
N LEU A 98 -4.20 -15.36 1.10
CA LEU A 98 -5.53 -15.11 1.66
C LEU A 98 -6.13 -16.40 2.25
N ARG A 99 -5.40 -17.02 3.19
CA ARG A 99 -5.79 -18.29 3.83
C ARG A 99 -6.69 -18.07 5.03
N ASP A 100 -7.61 -19.02 5.25
CA ASP A 100 -8.40 -19.17 6.48
C ASP A 100 -8.91 -17.83 7.05
N PHE A 101 -9.56 -17.04 6.19
CA PHE A 101 -9.91 -15.63 6.41
C PHE A 101 -10.25 -15.31 7.86
N ARG A 102 -11.28 -15.95 8.43
CA ARG A 102 -11.76 -15.63 9.78
C ARG A 102 -10.72 -15.87 10.87
N THR A 103 -10.00 -16.99 10.81
CA THR A 103 -9.04 -17.38 11.84
C THR A 103 -7.77 -16.53 11.74
N ARG A 104 -7.31 -16.29 10.52
CA ARG A 104 -6.05 -15.60 10.25
C ARG A 104 -6.17 -14.10 10.34
N LEU A 105 -7.30 -13.52 9.94
CA LEU A 105 -7.62 -12.12 10.19
C LEU A 105 -7.57 -11.81 11.69
N LYS A 106 -8.25 -12.63 12.51
CA LYS A 106 -8.30 -12.43 13.98
C LYS A 106 -6.95 -12.59 14.67
N LYS A 107 -6.07 -13.47 14.17
CA LYS A 107 -4.77 -13.74 14.80
C LYS A 107 -3.67 -12.87 14.22
N ASP A 108 -3.41 -13.02 12.94
CA ASP A 108 -2.28 -12.40 12.26
C ASP A 108 -2.62 -10.95 11.87
N GLY A 109 -3.87 -10.69 11.45
CA GLY A 109 -4.35 -9.34 11.14
C GLY A 109 -4.39 -8.42 12.36
N VAL A 110 -4.95 -8.87 13.48
CA VAL A 110 -4.94 -8.11 14.74
C VAL A 110 -3.51 -7.89 15.24
N ALA A 111 -2.63 -8.89 15.15
CA ALA A 111 -1.22 -8.72 15.50
C ALA A 111 -0.53 -7.66 14.61
N GLY A 112 -0.87 -7.63 13.32
CA GLY A 112 -0.45 -6.58 12.40
C GLY A 112 -0.95 -5.20 12.84
N LEU A 113 -2.26 -5.07 13.09
CA LEU A 113 -2.88 -3.82 13.53
C LEU A 113 -2.22 -3.27 14.81
N VAL A 114 -1.99 -4.14 15.80
CA VAL A 114 -1.32 -3.77 17.06
C VAL A 114 0.12 -3.34 16.82
N LEU A 115 0.87 -4.06 15.98
CA LEU A 115 2.26 -3.71 15.71
C LEU A 115 2.39 -2.39 14.96
N GLY A 116 1.58 -2.18 13.92
CA GLY A 116 1.59 -0.96 13.11
C GLY A 116 1.19 0.26 13.93
N SER A 117 0.09 0.17 14.70
CA SER A 117 -0.33 1.27 15.57
C SER A 117 0.68 1.53 16.67
N ALA A 118 1.20 0.50 17.35
CA ALA A 118 2.16 0.69 18.44
C ALA A 118 3.46 1.39 17.98
N LEU A 119 4.02 0.99 16.83
CA LEU A 119 5.23 1.62 16.31
C LEU A 119 4.95 3.07 15.84
N CYS A 120 3.83 3.31 15.16
CA CYS A 120 3.44 4.65 14.74
C CYS A 120 3.19 5.58 15.95
N THR A 121 2.44 5.10 16.95
CA THR A 121 2.19 5.82 18.20
C THR A 121 3.49 6.12 18.95
N ALA A 122 4.42 5.16 19.02
CA ALA A 122 5.71 5.38 19.67
C ALA A 122 6.51 6.51 18.99
N ILE A 123 6.49 6.58 17.65
CA ILE A 123 7.10 7.67 16.89
C ILE A 123 6.39 8.99 17.21
N PHE A 124 5.06 9.04 17.12
CA PHE A 124 4.29 10.25 17.41
C PHE A 124 4.61 10.80 18.81
N LEU A 125 4.57 9.94 19.85
CA LEU A 125 4.89 10.35 21.22
C LEU A 125 6.33 10.84 21.38
N LEU A 126 7.30 10.22 20.69
CA LEU A 126 8.69 10.68 20.69
C LEU A 126 8.83 12.04 20.01
N LEU A 127 8.12 12.29 18.92
CA LEU A 127 8.12 13.58 18.23
C LEU A 127 7.50 14.67 19.11
N LEU A 128 6.42 14.38 19.84
CA LEU A 128 5.87 15.32 20.84
C LEU A 128 6.88 15.60 21.96
N ALA A 129 7.49 14.56 22.54
CA ALA A 129 8.42 14.69 23.65
C ALA A 129 9.69 15.47 23.29
N THR A 130 10.08 15.44 22.01
CA THR A 130 11.26 16.15 21.50
C THR A 130 10.93 17.51 20.86
N GLY A 131 9.65 17.93 20.87
CA GLY A 131 9.21 19.18 20.23
C GLY A 131 9.26 19.19 18.71
N ASN A 132 9.37 18.01 18.07
CA ASN A 132 9.41 17.86 16.61
C ASN A 132 8.02 17.68 15.98
N MET A 133 6.98 17.61 16.80
CA MET A 133 5.56 17.66 16.44
C MET A 133 4.86 18.51 17.50
N VAL A 134 3.94 19.37 17.07
CA VAL A 134 3.06 20.14 17.94
C VAL A 134 1.61 19.76 17.70
N VAL A 135 0.81 19.78 18.77
CA VAL A 135 -0.65 19.58 18.71
C VAL A 135 -1.30 20.90 19.03
N GLU A 136 -2.06 21.41 18.07
CA GLU A 136 -2.72 22.72 18.13
C GLU A 136 -4.22 22.58 18.41
N GLY A 137 -4.80 21.41 18.13
CA GLY A 137 -6.21 21.16 18.41
C GLY A 137 -6.65 19.76 18.05
N LEU A 138 -7.96 19.54 18.17
CA LEU A 138 -8.63 18.29 17.81
C LEU A 138 -9.85 18.59 16.94
N ASN A 139 -9.99 17.84 15.85
CA ASN A 139 -11.19 17.80 15.03
C ASN A 139 -12.16 16.73 15.53
N SER A 140 -13.41 16.80 15.05
CA SER A 140 -14.38 15.73 15.27
C SER A 140 -13.92 14.42 14.62
N PRO A 141 -13.94 13.29 15.35
CA PRO A 141 -13.53 11.99 14.82
C PRO A 141 -14.54 11.35 13.87
N LEU A 142 -15.68 12.01 13.60
CA LEU A 142 -16.79 11.46 12.81
C LEU A 142 -17.17 12.32 11.61
N SER A 143 -16.24 13.12 11.07
CA SER A 143 -16.52 13.86 9.83
C SER A 143 -16.52 12.92 8.61
N LEU A 144 -17.39 13.20 7.63
CA LEU A 144 -17.50 12.37 6.43
C LEU A 144 -16.17 12.28 5.64
N PRO A 145 -15.41 13.38 5.43
CA PRO A 145 -14.11 13.28 4.76
C PRO A 145 -13.11 12.40 5.51
N LEU A 146 -13.05 12.49 6.85
CA LEU A 146 -12.18 11.67 7.68
C LEU A 146 -12.52 10.18 7.55
N LEU A 147 -13.82 9.83 7.60
CA LEU A 147 -14.28 8.45 7.45
C LEU A 147 -14.00 7.91 6.04
N ALA A 148 -14.14 8.76 5.02
CA ALA A 148 -13.84 8.38 3.64
C ALA A 148 -12.33 8.15 3.43
N TRP A 149 -11.46 8.92 4.05
CA TRP A 149 -10.01 8.66 4.03
C TRP A 149 -9.61 7.43 4.86
N ALA A 150 -10.22 7.24 6.02
CA ALA A 150 -9.99 6.05 6.83
C ALA A 150 -10.35 4.76 6.09
N LEU A 151 -11.49 4.77 5.37
CA LEU A 151 -11.88 3.65 4.53
C LEU A 151 -10.93 3.48 3.33
N LEU A 152 -10.46 4.56 2.70
CA LEU A 152 -9.48 4.47 1.63
C LEU A 152 -8.20 3.78 2.09
N PHE A 153 -7.68 4.10 3.29
CA PHE A 153 -6.48 3.42 3.81
C PHE A 153 -6.69 1.93 4.12
N VAL A 154 -7.92 1.50 4.37
CA VAL A 154 -8.24 0.06 4.39
C VAL A 154 -8.07 -0.55 3.00
N PHE A 155 -8.56 0.12 1.95
CA PHE A 155 -8.37 -0.34 0.57
C PHE A 155 -6.90 -0.35 0.15
N VAL A 156 -6.15 0.73 0.41
CA VAL A 156 -4.70 0.83 0.14
C VAL A 156 -3.96 -0.33 0.79
N GLY A 157 -4.14 -0.52 2.11
CA GLY A 157 -3.46 -1.57 2.85
C GLY A 157 -3.86 -2.99 2.43
N VAL A 158 -4.99 -3.20 1.75
CA VAL A 158 -5.36 -4.50 1.18
C VAL A 158 -4.83 -4.65 -0.24
N ALA A 159 -5.07 -3.67 -1.11
CA ALA A 159 -4.77 -3.70 -2.53
C ALA A 159 -3.26 -3.82 -2.78
N GLU A 160 -2.46 -2.97 -2.12
CA GLU A 160 -1.01 -3.00 -2.25
C GLU A 160 -0.41 -4.31 -1.74
N GLU A 161 -0.87 -4.81 -0.59
CA GLU A 161 -0.38 -6.10 -0.06
C GLU A 161 -0.75 -7.27 -0.97
N VAL A 162 -1.96 -7.27 -1.55
CA VAL A 162 -2.39 -8.29 -2.51
C VAL A 162 -1.57 -8.21 -3.79
N MET A 163 -1.26 -7.03 -4.32
CA MET A 163 -0.43 -6.88 -5.52
C MET A 163 1.02 -7.32 -5.24
N TYR A 164 1.68 -6.69 -4.27
CA TYR A 164 3.13 -6.82 -4.09
C TYR A 164 3.54 -8.07 -3.32
N ARG A 165 2.85 -8.40 -2.23
CA ARG A 165 3.14 -9.60 -1.43
C ARG A 165 2.33 -10.79 -1.95
N GLY A 166 1.04 -10.62 -2.19
CA GLY A 166 0.18 -11.69 -2.67
C GLY A 166 0.56 -12.21 -4.06
N PHE A 167 0.41 -11.39 -5.09
CA PHE A 167 0.56 -11.79 -6.49
C PHE A 167 2.03 -11.85 -6.91
N ILE A 168 2.77 -10.73 -6.82
CA ILE A 168 4.15 -10.63 -7.34
C ILE A 168 5.07 -11.65 -6.68
N MET A 169 5.08 -11.74 -5.34
CA MET A 169 5.92 -12.75 -4.67
C MET A 169 5.50 -14.17 -5.01
N SER A 170 4.20 -14.47 -5.09
CA SER A 170 3.74 -15.83 -5.40
C SER A 170 4.16 -16.23 -6.83
N VAL A 171 4.06 -15.31 -7.79
CA VAL A 171 4.59 -15.52 -9.15
C VAL A 171 6.10 -15.72 -9.15
N LEU A 172 6.85 -15.03 -8.28
CA LEU A 172 8.30 -15.17 -8.12
C LEU A 172 8.72 -16.49 -7.46
N ARG A 173 7.81 -17.28 -6.85
CA ARG A 173 8.13 -18.63 -6.35
C ARG A 173 8.75 -19.51 -7.44
N ARG A 174 8.34 -19.33 -8.71
CA ARG A 174 8.87 -20.04 -9.89
C ARG A 174 10.37 -19.83 -10.12
N THR A 175 10.95 -18.77 -9.54
CA THR A 175 12.40 -18.49 -9.64
C THR A 175 13.23 -19.33 -8.67
N ASN A 176 12.60 -19.87 -7.61
CA ASN A 176 13.28 -20.54 -6.50
C ASN A 176 14.40 -19.69 -5.84
N SER A 177 14.32 -18.36 -5.96
CA SER A 177 15.30 -17.43 -5.38
C SER A 177 14.68 -16.59 -4.28
N LYS A 178 15.15 -16.78 -3.05
CA LYS A 178 14.72 -15.98 -1.88
C LYS A 178 15.05 -14.50 -2.07
N VAL A 179 16.20 -14.21 -2.66
CA VAL A 179 16.63 -12.82 -2.93
C VAL A 179 15.65 -12.16 -3.88
N LEU A 180 15.33 -12.79 -5.01
CA LEU A 180 14.38 -12.21 -5.97
C LEU A 180 12.98 -12.07 -5.39
N ALA A 181 12.51 -13.08 -4.66
CA ALA A 181 11.18 -13.07 -4.05
C ALA A 181 10.99 -11.98 -2.99
N ILE A 182 12.06 -11.45 -2.39
CA ILE A 182 12.00 -10.38 -1.39
C ILE A 182 12.39 -9.03 -2.00
N ALA A 183 13.48 -8.96 -2.75
CA ALA A 183 14.01 -7.71 -3.27
C ALA A 183 13.10 -7.09 -4.34
N VAL A 184 12.62 -7.88 -5.31
CA VAL A 184 11.80 -7.37 -6.42
C VAL A 184 10.52 -6.68 -5.93
N PRO A 185 9.64 -7.31 -5.13
CA PRO A 185 8.43 -6.63 -4.64
C PRO A 185 8.75 -5.43 -3.75
N SER A 186 9.83 -5.46 -2.96
CA SER A 186 10.22 -4.34 -2.09
C SER A 186 10.70 -3.13 -2.88
N LEU A 187 11.49 -3.36 -3.93
CA LEU A 187 11.93 -2.32 -4.85
C LEU A 187 10.76 -1.72 -5.62
N MET A 188 9.85 -2.56 -6.12
CA MET A 188 8.66 -2.11 -6.82
C MET A 188 7.70 -1.32 -5.92
N PHE A 189 7.63 -1.69 -4.64
CA PHE A 189 6.86 -0.95 -3.63
C PHE A 189 7.44 0.45 -3.38
N GLY A 190 8.77 0.56 -3.23
CA GLY A 190 9.44 1.87 -3.18
C GLY A 190 9.28 2.67 -4.47
N ALA A 191 9.32 2.01 -5.63
CA ALA A 191 9.15 2.65 -6.93
C ALA A 191 7.76 3.27 -7.12
N LEU A 192 6.71 2.66 -6.54
CA LEU A 192 5.35 3.20 -6.56
C LEU A 192 5.28 4.61 -5.97
N HIS A 193 6.15 4.93 -5.01
CA HIS A 193 6.15 6.18 -4.27
C HIS A 193 7.02 7.26 -4.92
N LEU A 194 7.70 6.98 -6.04
CA LEU A 194 8.61 7.95 -6.69
C LEU A 194 7.89 9.19 -7.25
N THR A 195 6.60 9.07 -7.51
CA THR A 195 5.76 10.19 -8.00
C THR A 195 5.05 10.92 -6.86
N ASN A 196 5.26 10.52 -5.61
CA ASN A 196 4.62 11.19 -4.48
C ASN A 196 5.24 12.58 -4.24
N PRO A 197 4.43 13.54 -3.79
CA PRO A 197 4.94 14.84 -3.40
C PRO A 197 5.95 14.73 -2.25
N ASN A 198 6.88 15.69 -2.17
CA ASN A 198 7.85 15.80 -1.08
C ASN A 198 8.79 14.59 -0.89
N LEU A 199 8.95 13.77 -1.93
CA LEU A 199 9.87 12.64 -1.97
C LEU A 199 11.27 13.02 -1.47
N THR A 200 11.87 12.16 -0.63
CA THR A 200 13.29 12.25 -0.28
C THR A 200 13.99 10.92 -0.52
N PRO A 201 15.33 10.89 -0.67
CA PRO A 201 16.06 9.62 -0.76
C PRO A 201 15.81 8.71 0.45
N LEU A 202 15.71 9.29 1.65
CA LEU A 202 15.45 8.53 2.87
C LEU A 202 14.03 7.95 2.88
N SER A 203 13.02 8.68 2.39
CA SER A 203 11.66 8.14 2.31
C SER A 203 11.58 6.92 1.39
N VAL A 204 12.22 6.96 0.22
CA VAL A 204 12.31 5.80 -0.68
C VAL A 204 12.97 4.62 0.01
N VAL A 205 14.08 4.84 0.72
CA VAL A 205 14.78 3.78 1.46
C VAL A 205 13.88 3.18 2.54
N ASN A 206 13.15 3.99 3.29
CA ASN A 206 12.24 3.52 4.34
C ASN A 206 11.06 2.72 3.78
N VAL A 207 10.45 3.20 2.69
CA VAL A 207 9.36 2.48 2.00
C VAL A 207 9.86 1.14 1.46
N MET A 208 11.06 1.09 0.87
CA MET A 208 11.67 -0.18 0.46
C MET A 208 11.96 -1.09 1.66
N LEU A 209 12.44 -0.55 2.77
CA LEU A 209 12.79 -1.31 3.97
C LEU A 209 11.56 -1.92 4.66
N ILE A 210 10.45 -1.18 4.77
CA ILE A 210 9.20 -1.77 5.25
C ILE A 210 8.64 -2.80 4.27
N GLY A 211 8.82 -2.57 2.95
CA GLY A 211 8.56 -3.56 1.91
C GLY A 211 9.32 -4.88 2.15
N VAL A 212 10.60 -4.81 2.54
CA VAL A 212 11.39 -5.99 2.92
C VAL A 212 10.81 -6.67 4.16
N ALA A 213 10.43 -5.91 5.18
CA ALA A 213 9.81 -6.46 6.39
C ALA A 213 8.52 -7.24 6.06
N PHE A 214 7.61 -6.65 5.26
CA PHE A 214 6.38 -7.31 4.82
C PHE A 214 6.64 -8.52 3.92
N SER A 215 7.61 -8.43 3.01
CA SER A 215 8.05 -9.59 2.22
C SER A 215 8.57 -10.71 3.11
N VAL A 216 9.30 -10.42 4.18
CA VAL A 216 9.75 -11.44 5.15
C VAL A 216 8.57 -12.02 5.94
N MET A 217 7.63 -11.19 6.39
CA MET A 217 6.41 -11.65 7.06
C MET A 217 5.64 -12.63 6.17
N TYR A 218 5.40 -12.29 4.90
CA TYR A 218 4.70 -13.17 3.97
C TYR A 218 5.52 -14.42 3.61
N TYR A 219 6.80 -14.27 3.28
CA TYR A 219 7.70 -15.39 2.95
C TYR A 219 7.74 -16.44 4.06
N LYS A 220 7.75 -16.01 5.32
CA LYS A 220 7.82 -16.92 6.48
C LYS A 220 6.46 -17.49 6.88
N SER A 221 5.36 -16.80 6.64
CA SER A 221 4.03 -17.20 7.16
C SER A 221 3.11 -17.81 6.10
N GLY A 222 3.30 -17.48 4.83
CA GLY A 222 2.35 -17.78 3.76
C GLY A 222 1.01 -17.06 3.93
N ASN A 223 0.99 -15.96 4.69
CA ASN A 223 -0.22 -15.23 5.06
C ASN A 223 -0.02 -13.71 4.94
N LEU A 224 -0.96 -13.03 4.29
CA LEU A 224 -0.94 -11.57 4.12
C LEU A 224 -1.53 -10.79 5.30
N TRP A 225 -2.36 -11.41 6.15
CA TRP A 225 -3.15 -10.67 7.14
C TRP A 225 -2.31 -9.81 8.08
N MET A 226 -1.10 -10.27 8.47
CA MET A 226 -0.19 -9.45 9.30
C MET A 226 0.31 -8.20 8.56
N CYS A 227 0.68 -8.33 7.28
CA CYS A 227 1.12 -7.19 6.48
C CYS A 227 -0.03 -6.20 6.28
N ILE A 228 -1.21 -6.70 5.90
CA ILE A 228 -2.44 -5.90 5.73
C ILE A 228 -2.78 -5.16 7.02
N GLY A 229 -2.81 -5.86 8.16
CA GLY A 229 -3.12 -5.25 9.45
C GLY A 229 -2.12 -4.17 9.83
N TYR A 230 -0.82 -4.43 9.66
CA TYR A 230 0.21 -3.42 9.93
C TYR A 230 0.02 -2.19 9.06
N HIS A 231 -0.11 -2.40 7.74
CA HIS A 231 -0.16 -1.31 6.77
C HIS A 231 -1.38 -0.42 6.99
N ILE A 232 -2.56 -1.01 7.18
CA ILE A 232 -3.78 -0.26 7.51
C ILE A 232 -3.58 0.55 8.79
N ALA A 233 -3.07 -0.08 9.86
CA ALA A 233 -2.86 0.62 11.12
C ALA A 233 -1.84 1.76 11.01
N TRP A 234 -0.76 1.56 10.25
CA TRP A 234 0.25 2.58 10.03
C TRP A 234 -0.35 3.82 9.37
N ASN A 235 -1.05 3.67 8.24
CA ASN A 235 -1.62 4.82 7.52
C ASN A 235 -2.75 5.50 8.33
N LEU A 236 -3.61 4.71 8.98
CA LEU A 236 -4.65 5.25 9.84
C LEU A 236 -4.06 6.06 11.00
N PHE A 237 -3.09 5.50 11.73
CA PHE A 237 -2.53 6.19 12.88
C PHE A 237 -1.70 7.39 12.46
N GLN A 238 -0.85 7.25 11.44
CA GLN A 238 -0.01 8.33 10.93
C GLN A 238 -0.87 9.54 10.56
N SER A 239 -1.90 9.35 9.74
CA SER A 239 -2.55 10.47 9.07
C SER A 239 -3.94 10.75 9.61
N VAL A 240 -4.83 9.76 9.69
CA VAL A 240 -6.20 9.95 10.19
C VAL A 240 -6.22 10.29 11.69
N VAL A 241 -5.38 9.61 12.49
CA VAL A 241 -5.33 9.86 13.94
C VAL A 241 -4.41 11.04 14.25
N TYR A 242 -3.16 10.99 13.83
CA TYR A 242 -2.13 11.94 14.27
C TYR A 242 -1.91 13.16 13.35
N GLY A 243 -2.57 13.21 12.18
CA GLY A 243 -2.46 14.35 11.26
C GLY A 243 -1.09 14.51 10.61
N MET A 244 -0.26 13.46 10.62
CA MET A 244 1.03 13.46 9.93
C MET A 244 0.82 13.10 8.44
N PRO A 245 1.50 13.75 7.48
CA PRO A 245 1.31 13.48 6.06
C PRO A 245 1.50 12.00 5.72
N ALA A 246 0.64 11.40 4.89
CA ALA A 246 0.77 10.04 4.37
C ALA A 246 1.63 10.05 3.11
N SER A 247 2.91 9.68 3.21
CA SER A 247 3.83 9.66 2.07
C SER A 247 3.76 10.92 1.19
N GLY A 248 3.72 12.09 1.84
CA GLY A 248 3.65 13.40 1.19
C GLY A 248 2.25 14.00 1.02
N VAL A 249 1.19 13.25 1.32
CA VAL A 249 -0.20 13.70 1.13
C VAL A 249 -0.84 14.04 2.47
N ASP A 250 -1.34 15.26 2.58
CA ASP A 250 -2.14 15.70 3.72
C ASP A 250 -3.58 15.22 3.57
N VAL A 251 -4.16 14.74 4.67
CA VAL A 251 -5.52 14.21 4.71
C VAL A 251 -6.23 14.76 5.96
N PRO A 252 -7.58 14.80 5.97
CA PRO A 252 -8.34 15.11 7.18
C PRO A 252 -7.91 14.22 8.34
N SER A 253 -7.76 14.80 9.54
CA SER A 253 -7.24 14.12 10.72
C SER A 253 -7.99 14.50 12.00
N ILE A 254 -7.86 13.66 13.03
CA ILE A 254 -8.38 13.93 14.39
C ILE A 254 -7.47 14.92 15.10
N VAL A 255 -6.17 14.64 15.16
CA VAL A 255 -5.19 15.57 15.73
C VAL A 255 -4.87 16.63 14.69
N VAL A 256 -5.08 17.89 15.07
CA VAL A 256 -4.63 19.06 14.30
C VAL A 256 -3.29 19.48 14.87
N GLY A 257 -2.28 19.46 14.02
CA GLY A 257 -0.91 19.72 14.42
C GLY A 257 0.03 19.67 13.22
N GLY A 258 1.31 19.86 13.48
CA GLY A 258 2.30 19.86 12.42
C GLY A 258 3.72 19.85 12.95
N TYR A 259 4.66 19.81 12.02
CA TYR A 259 6.07 19.88 12.32
C TYR A 259 6.53 21.34 12.34
N PRO A 260 7.11 21.84 13.46
CA PRO A 260 7.63 23.20 13.50
C PRO A 260 8.71 23.45 12.43
N VAL A 261 9.59 22.46 12.23
CA VAL A 261 10.60 22.43 11.15
C VAL A 261 10.78 20.99 10.69
N GLY A 262 10.72 20.78 9.37
CA GLY A 262 11.01 19.47 8.77
C GLY A 262 12.48 19.07 8.95
N ASN A 263 12.73 17.86 9.42
CA ASN A 263 14.08 17.34 9.64
C ASN A 263 14.11 15.81 9.53
N LEU A 264 15.30 15.22 9.71
CA LEU A 264 15.49 13.77 9.60
C LEU A 264 14.75 12.96 10.68
N LEU A 265 14.32 13.57 11.79
CA LEU A 265 13.58 12.87 12.84
C LEU A 265 12.10 12.72 12.49
N ASN A 266 11.45 13.80 12.04
CA ASN A 266 10.02 13.83 11.69
C ASN A 266 9.74 13.56 10.20
N GLY A 267 10.75 13.59 9.34
CA GLY A 267 10.63 13.34 7.90
C GLY A 267 10.03 14.48 7.08
N GLY A 268 9.71 15.62 7.72
CA GLY A 268 9.21 16.83 7.07
C GLY A 268 7.92 16.59 6.27
N ALA A 269 7.79 17.25 5.12
CA ALA A 269 6.57 17.24 4.32
C ALA A 269 6.21 15.88 3.71
N PHE A 270 7.11 14.88 3.74
CA PHE A 270 6.77 13.50 3.37
C PHE A 270 5.99 12.77 4.49
N GLY A 271 6.09 13.25 5.72
CA GLY A 271 5.63 12.54 6.93
C GLY A 271 6.73 11.70 7.56
N ILE A 272 6.40 10.98 8.65
CA ILE A 272 7.37 10.22 9.45
C ILE A 272 8.15 9.16 8.65
N GLU A 273 7.58 8.72 7.53
CA GLU A 273 8.19 7.80 6.56
C GLU A 273 9.44 8.37 5.90
N GLY A 274 9.60 9.70 5.86
CA GLY A 274 10.83 10.38 5.42
C GLY A 274 11.91 10.48 6.50
N GLY A 275 11.64 10.03 7.73
CA GLY A 275 12.54 10.20 8.88
C GLY A 275 13.25 8.92 9.32
N VAL A 276 14.31 9.07 10.11
CA VAL A 276 15.09 7.96 10.68
C VAL A 276 14.27 7.11 11.66
N LEU A 277 13.21 7.68 12.24
CA LEU A 277 12.31 6.93 13.12
C LEU A 277 11.52 5.85 12.36
N ALA A 278 11.13 6.11 11.10
CA ALA A 278 10.56 5.08 10.24
C ALA A 278 11.60 4.00 9.87
N THR A 279 12.88 4.35 9.70
CA THR A 279 13.95 3.35 9.53
C THR A 279 14.00 2.40 10.72
N VAL A 280 13.99 2.95 11.95
CA VAL A 280 14.00 2.16 13.18
C VAL A 280 12.75 1.30 13.27
N ALA A 281 11.56 1.84 13.01
CA ALA A 281 10.31 1.08 13.02
C ALA A 281 10.32 -0.07 12.01
N ALA A 282 10.80 0.16 10.78
CA ALA A 282 10.89 -0.88 9.76
C ALA A 282 11.90 -2.00 10.15
N LEU A 283 13.04 -1.65 10.76
CA LEU A 283 13.98 -2.63 11.31
C LEU A 283 13.38 -3.43 12.47
N LEU A 284 12.63 -2.77 13.37
CA LEU A 284 11.93 -3.45 14.47
C LEU A 284 10.83 -4.39 13.94
N ALA A 285 10.06 -3.97 12.93
CA ALA A 285 9.07 -4.81 12.27
C ALA A 285 9.72 -6.03 11.60
N LEU A 286 10.86 -5.85 10.94
CA LEU A 286 11.65 -6.94 10.37
C LEU A 286 12.17 -7.90 11.45
N ALA A 287 12.76 -7.37 12.53
CA ALA A 287 13.26 -8.16 13.65
C ALA A 287 12.14 -8.95 14.32
N TYR A 288 10.98 -8.32 14.54
CA TYR A 288 9.78 -8.96 15.04
C TYR A 288 9.32 -10.10 14.11
N ALA A 289 9.28 -9.89 12.79
CA ALA A 289 8.90 -10.92 11.83
C ALA A 289 9.85 -12.13 11.90
N LEU A 290 11.16 -11.88 11.97
CA LEU A 290 12.18 -12.93 12.10
C LEU A 290 12.01 -13.73 13.39
N PHE A 291 11.77 -13.04 14.51
CA PHE A 291 11.53 -13.67 15.82
C PHE A 291 10.20 -14.46 15.85
N ARG A 292 9.09 -13.82 15.47
CA ARG A 292 7.73 -14.37 15.51
C ARG A 292 7.57 -15.61 14.63
N TYR A 293 8.31 -15.68 13.52
CA TYR A 293 8.26 -16.80 12.58
C TYR A 293 9.54 -17.66 12.55
N ARG A 294 10.39 -17.60 13.59
CA ARG A 294 11.61 -18.40 13.69
C ARG A 294 11.37 -19.91 13.60
N ALA A 295 10.24 -20.37 14.13
CA ALA A 295 9.81 -21.78 14.13
C ALA A 295 8.81 -22.10 13.01
N SER A 296 8.60 -21.20 12.04
CA SER A 296 7.66 -21.44 10.95
C SER A 296 8.11 -22.63 10.10
N ARG A 297 7.17 -23.53 9.81
CA ARG A 297 7.35 -24.69 8.92
C ARG A 297 6.84 -24.43 7.50
N TYR A 298 6.36 -23.22 7.22
CA TYR A 298 5.85 -22.89 5.89
C TYR A 298 6.97 -22.91 4.84
N ARG A 299 6.71 -23.54 3.70
CA ARG A 299 7.68 -23.77 2.62
C ARG A 299 7.26 -22.99 1.38
N PHE A 300 7.61 -21.70 1.35
CA PHE A 300 7.19 -20.76 0.30
C PHE A 300 7.46 -21.27 -1.14
N PHE A 301 8.61 -21.90 -1.39
CA PHE A 301 8.97 -22.38 -2.75
C PHE A 301 8.35 -23.72 -3.12
N GLU A 302 7.94 -24.54 -2.15
CA GLU A 302 7.29 -25.83 -2.44
C GLU A 302 5.86 -25.64 -2.97
N GLU A 303 5.25 -24.47 -2.72
CA GLU A 303 3.93 -24.16 -3.25
C GLU A 303 3.92 -23.93 -4.76
N ALA A 304 5.06 -23.58 -5.37
CA ALA A 304 5.19 -23.49 -6.82
C ALA A 304 4.91 -24.83 -7.53
N GLY A 305 5.10 -25.97 -6.85
CA GLY A 305 4.82 -27.30 -7.41
C GLY A 305 3.32 -27.61 -7.53
N LYS A 306 2.46 -26.86 -6.84
CA LYS A 306 0.99 -26.95 -6.95
C LYS A 306 0.44 -26.07 -8.08
N GLU A 307 1.29 -25.26 -8.67
CA GLU A 307 0.96 -24.28 -9.70
C GLU A 307 1.25 -24.79 -11.13
N GLY A 308 1.75 -26.03 -11.27
CA GLY A 308 2.15 -26.65 -12.54
C GLY A 308 1.10 -27.56 -13.15
#